data_AF-A0A9E0LWJ4-F1
#
_entry.id   AF-A0A9E0LWJ4-F1
#
_cell.length_a   1.000
_cell.length_b   1.000
_cell.length_c   1.000
_cell.angle_alpha   90.00
_cell.angle_beta   90.00
_cell.angle_gamma   90.00
#
_symmetry.space_group_name_H-M   'P 1'
#
loop_
_entity.id
_entity.type
_entity.pdbx_description
1 polymer ?
#
loop_
_entity_poly.entity_id
_entity_poly.type
_entity_poly.pdbx_seq_one_letter_code
_entity_poly.pdbx_strand_id
1 'polypeptide(L)'
;MSLRDSLVRPVRFACCILLLAVPGIGIAAAQAAAELEESEPRRIPWILADDFELGGLCVWSAAVGAEPGMPLCFLCGDGLLDLAEGEQCEDGNTDPGDGCSATCQVEICGNGVHEAILGEGCDDGNLIDDDTCRNNCQLPLCGDGVASTGEACDTGGNSASCDFDCSPPSCGDSIVNPSFIPPGGFAPEVCDDGGTSPGDGCSPTCWLEQCGDGVVNRPNEQCDDGDLVQTNACTNNCQNARCGDGFARTGFEACDTGGINTAFCDYDCTLPQCGGSDGIVNFAAGEQCDDGNNNSGDGCSSICLLD
;
A
#
# COMPACT_ATOMS: atom_id res chain seq x y z
N MET A 1 -4.29 -36.22 -58.25
CA MET A 1 -3.95 -37.64 -58.39
C MET A 1 -2.72 -37.79 -59.28
N SER A 2 -1.58 -38.17 -58.70
CA SER A 2 -0.44 -38.71 -59.45
C SER A 2 0.29 -39.67 -58.52
N LEU A 3 0.09 -40.97 -58.78
CA LEU A 3 0.88 -42.07 -58.24
C LEU A 3 2.15 -42.18 -59.08
N ARG A 4 3.31 -42.32 -58.43
CA ARG A 4 4.49 -43.02 -58.96
C ARG A 4 5.52 -43.24 -57.84
N ASP A 5 5.56 -44.50 -57.40
CA ASP A 5 6.72 -45.36 -57.19
C ASP A 5 8.02 -44.72 -56.70
N SER A 6 8.45 -45.12 -55.50
CA SER A 6 9.86 -45.14 -55.12
C SER A 6 10.22 -46.50 -54.52
N LEU A 7 10.78 -47.31 -55.42
CA LEU A 7 11.74 -48.40 -55.25
C LEU A 7 12.35 -48.58 -53.86
N VAL A 8 12.09 -49.75 -53.30
CA VAL A 8 12.84 -50.41 -52.22
C VAL A 8 14.21 -50.86 -52.75
N ARG A 9 15.30 -50.43 -52.10
CA ARG A 9 16.59 -51.15 -52.07
C ARG A 9 17.23 -51.04 -50.68
N PRO A 10 17.99 -52.07 -50.25
CA PRO A 10 18.20 -52.41 -48.86
C PRO A 10 19.40 -51.68 -48.25
N VAL A 11 19.28 -51.22 -47.01
CA VAL A 11 20.44 -50.85 -46.19
C VAL A 11 20.73 -52.00 -45.22
N ARG A 12 21.91 -52.58 -45.42
CA ARG A 12 22.52 -53.61 -44.60
C ARG A 12 22.78 -53.05 -43.20
N PHE A 13 22.35 -53.72 -42.15
CA PHE A 13 23.05 -53.65 -40.86
C PHE A 13 23.85 -54.93 -40.66
N ALA A 14 25.16 -54.72 -40.65
CA ALA A 14 26.16 -55.74 -40.46
C ALA A 14 26.06 -56.30 -39.04
N CYS A 15 26.09 -57.63 -38.98
CA CYS A 15 26.44 -58.40 -37.81
C CYS A 15 27.78 -57.92 -37.25
N CYS A 16 27.78 -57.40 -36.02
CA CYS A 16 28.97 -57.33 -35.19
C CYS A 16 28.72 -58.14 -33.93
N ILE A 17 29.20 -59.38 -33.98
CA ILE A 17 29.52 -60.20 -32.83
C ILE A 17 30.57 -59.44 -32.01
N LEU A 18 30.24 -59.05 -30.79
CA LEU A 18 31.24 -58.82 -29.76
C LEU A 18 31.04 -59.84 -28.64
N LEU A 19 31.77 -60.94 -28.79
CA LEU A 19 32.08 -61.89 -27.73
C LEU A 19 32.84 -61.16 -26.63
N LEU A 20 32.25 -61.00 -25.45
CA LEU A 20 33.03 -60.92 -24.21
C LEU A 20 33.01 -62.30 -23.57
N ALA A 21 34.11 -62.99 -23.76
CA ALA A 21 34.43 -64.24 -23.10
C ALA A 21 34.62 -63.99 -21.59
N VAL A 22 33.78 -64.61 -20.77
CA VAL A 22 34.13 -64.94 -19.39
C VAL A 22 34.66 -66.38 -19.40
N PRO A 23 35.92 -66.65 -19.04
CA PRO A 23 36.41 -68.01 -18.94
C PRO A 23 35.89 -68.62 -17.65
N GLY A 24 35.03 -69.65 -17.72
CA GLY A 24 34.85 -70.53 -16.57
C GLY A 24 33.58 -71.35 -16.39
N ILE A 25 32.48 -71.13 -17.12
CA ILE A 25 31.25 -71.92 -16.88
C ILE A 25 30.59 -72.27 -18.21
N GLY A 26 30.68 -73.54 -18.59
CA GLY A 26 30.01 -74.09 -19.77
C GLY A 26 28.54 -74.37 -19.48
N ILE A 27 27.66 -73.97 -20.40
CA ILE A 27 26.32 -74.54 -20.51
C ILE A 27 25.99 -74.63 -22.00
N ALA A 28 25.51 -75.81 -22.41
CA ALA A 28 25.31 -76.23 -23.78
C ALA A 28 24.29 -75.36 -24.54
N ALA A 29 24.65 -74.99 -25.77
CA ALA A 29 23.70 -74.51 -26.76
C ALA A 29 22.82 -75.69 -27.21
N ALA A 30 21.57 -75.71 -26.76
CA ALA A 30 20.53 -76.54 -27.38
C ALA A 30 19.82 -75.69 -28.44
N GLN A 31 20.11 -75.99 -29.70
CA GLN A 31 19.45 -75.47 -30.87
C GLN A 31 18.26 -76.39 -31.16
N ALA A 32 17.04 -75.89 -31.01
CA ALA A 32 15.85 -76.57 -31.51
C ALA A 32 14.92 -75.54 -32.14
N ALA A 33 14.97 -75.49 -33.47
CA ALA A 33 13.90 -74.93 -34.28
C ALA A 33 12.68 -75.86 -34.17
N ALA A 34 11.51 -75.31 -33.91
CA ALA A 34 10.23 -75.98 -34.09
C ALA A 34 9.27 -75.01 -34.79
N GLU A 35 8.59 -75.55 -35.79
CA GLU A 35 7.88 -74.89 -36.88
C GLU A 35 6.60 -74.17 -36.43
N LEU A 36 6.28 -73.07 -37.12
CA LEU A 36 5.02 -72.36 -37.04
C LEU A 36 3.96 -73.12 -37.84
N GLU A 37 2.88 -73.56 -37.19
CA GLU A 37 1.60 -73.78 -37.89
C GLU A 37 0.59 -72.71 -37.44
N GLU A 38 0.05 -72.05 -38.44
CA GLU A 38 -0.75 -70.83 -38.39
C GLU A 38 -2.24 -71.21 -38.37
N SER A 39 -2.93 -70.96 -37.26
CA SER A 39 -4.40 -70.87 -37.22
C SER A 39 -4.84 -69.81 -36.20
N GLU A 40 -5.11 -68.61 -36.69
CA GLU A 40 -5.53 -67.39 -35.96
C GLU A 40 -6.96 -67.46 -35.33
N PRO A 41 -7.53 -66.39 -34.69
CA PRO A 41 -6.97 -65.12 -34.19
C PRO A 41 -7.44 -64.70 -32.76
N ARG A 42 -6.82 -63.61 -32.27
CA ARG A 42 -7.20 -62.70 -31.16
C ARG A 42 -6.47 -62.92 -29.83
N ARG A 43 -5.32 -62.28 -29.69
CA ARG A 43 -4.97 -61.49 -28.49
C ARG A 43 -3.92 -60.44 -28.87
N ILE A 44 -4.14 -59.26 -28.31
CA ILE A 44 -3.41 -57.99 -28.49
C ILE A 44 -1.91 -58.21 -28.19
N PRO A 45 -0.97 -57.61 -28.95
CA PRO A 45 0.45 -57.83 -28.76
C PRO A 45 0.92 -57.18 -27.45
N TRP A 46 1.68 -57.95 -26.69
CA TRP A 46 2.50 -57.47 -25.58
C TRP A 46 3.52 -56.47 -26.14
N ILE A 47 3.29 -55.19 -25.87
CA ILE A 47 4.34 -54.18 -25.97
C ILE A 47 5.28 -54.47 -24.82
N LEU A 48 6.53 -54.80 -25.17
CA LEU A 48 7.65 -54.75 -24.26
C LEU A 48 7.70 -53.33 -23.69
N ALA A 49 7.52 -53.20 -22.38
CA ALA A 49 7.84 -51.96 -21.66
C ALA A 49 9.36 -51.83 -21.60
N ASP A 50 9.95 -51.54 -22.76
CA ASP A 50 11.24 -50.90 -22.86
C ASP A 50 10.87 -49.41 -23.00
N ASP A 51 11.32 -48.58 -22.06
CA ASP A 51 11.07 -47.14 -21.90
C ASP A 51 9.96 -46.77 -20.90
N PHE A 52 10.34 -46.74 -19.62
CA PHE A 52 9.68 -45.85 -18.67
C PHE A 52 10.74 -45.21 -17.73
N GLU A 53 11.11 -43.98 -18.06
CA GLU A 53 11.86 -43.06 -17.20
C GLU A 53 10.97 -42.50 -16.08
N LEU A 54 10.31 -43.35 -15.27
CA LEU A 54 9.69 -42.91 -14.01
C LEU A 54 10.06 -43.91 -12.91
N GLY A 55 10.83 -43.44 -11.93
CA GLY A 55 11.55 -44.23 -10.94
C GLY A 55 10.67 -44.85 -9.84
N GLY A 56 9.87 -45.86 -10.18
CA GLY A 56 9.22 -46.74 -9.20
C GLY A 56 9.98 -48.07 -9.05
N LEU A 57 10.39 -48.43 -7.83
CA LEU A 57 10.92 -49.76 -7.52
C LEU A 57 9.74 -50.73 -7.35
N CYS A 58 9.37 -51.47 -8.39
CA CYS A 58 8.36 -52.53 -8.26
C CYS A 58 8.90 -53.66 -7.36
N VAL A 59 8.21 -53.96 -6.25
CA VAL A 59 8.53 -55.12 -5.40
C VAL A 59 7.55 -56.26 -5.69
N TRP A 60 8.09 -57.45 -5.95
CA TRP A 60 7.29 -58.67 -6.04
C TRP A 60 6.90 -59.13 -4.62
N SER A 61 5.76 -58.68 -4.12
CA SER A 61 5.21 -59.22 -2.87
C SER A 61 4.23 -60.36 -3.15
N ALA A 62 4.56 -61.54 -2.62
CA ALA A 62 3.64 -62.68 -2.53
C ALA A 62 2.63 -62.47 -1.39
N ALA A 63 1.82 -61.42 -1.47
CA ALA A 63 0.73 -61.20 -0.53
C ALA A 63 -0.51 -62.00 -0.96
N VAL A 64 -1.12 -62.68 0.02
CA VAL A 64 -2.12 -63.72 -0.19
C VAL A 64 -3.44 -63.09 -0.67
N GLY A 65 -3.75 -63.17 -1.96
CA GLY A 65 -5.06 -62.79 -2.50
C GLY A 65 -5.08 -62.13 -3.89
N ALA A 66 -3.94 -61.72 -4.44
CA ALA A 66 -3.86 -61.21 -5.81
C ALA A 66 -3.47 -62.32 -6.81
N GLU A 67 -4.06 -62.29 -8.00
CA GLU A 67 -3.75 -63.27 -9.05
C GLU A 67 -2.26 -63.22 -9.42
N PRO A 68 -1.60 -64.37 -9.67
CA PRO A 68 -0.15 -64.43 -9.83
C PRO A 68 0.27 -63.77 -11.14
N GLY A 69 0.88 -62.58 -11.05
CA GLY A 69 1.53 -61.91 -12.19
C GLY A 69 1.35 -60.40 -12.30
N MET A 70 0.61 -59.75 -11.39
CA MET A 70 0.45 -58.29 -11.40
C MET A 70 1.52 -57.66 -10.47
N PRO A 71 2.44 -56.81 -10.96
CA PRO A 71 3.31 -56.05 -10.07
C PRO A 71 2.44 -55.05 -9.28
N LEU A 72 2.60 -55.01 -7.96
CA LEU A 72 2.12 -53.89 -7.14
C LEU A 72 3.08 -52.73 -7.42
N CYS A 73 2.77 -51.98 -8.47
CA CYS A 73 3.44 -50.73 -8.76
C CYS A 73 2.73 -49.70 -7.90
N PHE A 74 3.39 -49.26 -6.82
CA PHE A 74 2.97 -48.10 -6.05
C PHE A 74 2.96 -46.91 -7.01
N LEU A 75 1.77 -46.58 -7.49
CA LEU A 75 1.58 -45.67 -8.60
C LEU A 75 0.44 -44.74 -8.23
N CYS A 76 0.81 -43.48 -8.08
CA CYS A 76 -0.17 -42.42 -7.91
C CYS A 76 -1.24 -42.48 -9.00
N GLY A 77 -2.50 -42.43 -8.60
CA GLY A 77 -3.65 -42.48 -9.49
C GLY A 77 -4.20 -43.87 -9.78
N ASP A 78 -3.81 -44.90 -9.03
CA ASP A 78 -4.32 -46.27 -9.20
C ASP A 78 -5.60 -46.57 -8.39
N GLY A 79 -6.06 -45.60 -7.60
CA GLY A 79 -7.23 -45.68 -6.72
C GLY A 79 -6.97 -46.32 -5.36
N LEU A 80 -5.72 -46.60 -4.98
CA LEU A 80 -5.32 -47.16 -3.68
C LEU A 80 -4.36 -46.21 -2.95
N LEU A 81 -4.72 -45.79 -1.73
CA LEU A 81 -3.87 -44.92 -0.92
C LEU A 81 -2.74 -45.71 -0.23
N ASP A 82 -1.50 -45.53 -0.68
CA ASP A 82 -0.30 -46.22 -0.21
C ASP A 82 0.58 -45.33 0.69
N LEU A 83 0.10 -45.06 1.92
CA LEU A 83 0.78 -44.18 2.90
C LEU A 83 2.21 -44.60 3.26
N ALA A 84 2.52 -45.90 3.26
CA ALA A 84 3.85 -46.39 3.67
C ALA A 84 4.94 -46.11 2.60
N GLU A 85 4.52 -45.72 1.40
CA GLU A 85 5.35 -45.50 0.23
C GLU A 85 5.40 -44.02 -0.16
N GLY A 86 4.71 -43.15 0.59
CA GLY A 86 4.85 -41.70 0.54
C GLY A 86 3.66 -40.94 -0.05
N GLU A 87 2.58 -41.64 -0.39
CA GLU A 87 1.33 -40.98 -0.79
C GLU A 87 0.67 -40.30 0.41
N GLN A 88 0.13 -39.10 0.19
CA GLN A 88 -0.63 -38.33 1.15
C GLN A 88 -2.13 -38.29 0.81
N CYS A 89 -2.46 -38.48 -0.46
CA CYS A 89 -3.80 -38.55 -1.03
C CYS A 89 -3.81 -39.53 -2.21
N GLU A 90 -5.01 -39.88 -2.68
CA GLU A 90 -5.24 -40.67 -3.89
C GLU A 90 -6.67 -40.38 -4.40
N ASP A 91 -6.82 -40.02 -5.67
CA ASP A 91 -8.11 -39.66 -6.29
C ASP A 91 -8.40 -40.41 -7.60
N GLY A 92 -7.62 -41.43 -7.92
CA GLY A 92 -7.84 -42.36 -9.02
C GLY A 92 -7.30 -41.88 -10.37
N ASN A 93 -6.49 -40.83 -10.40
CA ASN A 93 -5.80 -40.37 -11.60
C ASN A 93 -4.52 -39.55 -11.28
N THR A 94 -3.93 -38.89 -12.28
CA THR A 94 -2.71 -38.06 -12.11
C THR A 94 -2.88 -36.64 -12.67
N ASP A 95 -4.12 -36.25 -12.93
CA ASP A 95 -4.46 -34.90 -13.34
C ASP A 95 -4.32 -34.00 -12.09
N PRO A 96 -3.67 -32.83 -12.19
CA PRO A 96 -3.57 -31.91 -11.05
C PRO A 96 -4.84 -31.07 -10.90
N GLY A 97 -5.10 -30.60 -9.69
CA GLY A 97 -6.17 -29.65 -9.36
C GLY A 97 -7.53 -30.29 -9.08
N ASP A 98 -7.60 -31.59 -8.83
CA ASP A 98 -8.79 -32.32 -8.40
C ASP A 98 -8.70 -32.86 -6.95
N GLY A 99 -7.66 -32.47 -6.22
CA GLY A 99 -7.49 -32.75 -4.79
C GLY A 99 -6.30 -33.63 -4.48
N CYS A 100 -5.66 -34.23 -5.48
CA CYS A 100 -4.41 -34.93 -5.36
C CYS A 100 -3.48 -34.62 -6.53
N SER A 101 -2.25 -34.21 -6.23
CA SER A 101 -1.29 -33.93 -7.30
C SER A 101 -0.90 -35.20 -8.05
N ALA A 102 -0.33 -35.05 -9.25
CA ALA A 102 0.26 -36.14 -10.04
C ALA A 102 1.36 -36.98 -9.32
N THR A 103 1.76 -36.57 -8.11
CA THR A 103 2.75 -37.23 -7.25
C THR A 103 2.18 -37.63 -5.88
N CYS A 104 0.85 -37.65 -5.77
CA CYS A 104 0.08 -38.06 -4.61
C CYS A 104 0.39 -37.25 -3.35
N GLN A 105 0.68 -35.96 -3.54
CA GLN A 105 0.73 -34.96 -2.48
C GLN A 105 -0.59 -34.19 -2.43
N VAL A 106 -1.06 -33.91 -1.22
CA VAL A 106 -2.32 -33.16 -1.02
C VAL A 106 -2.15 -31.75 -1.57
N GLU A 107 -3.09 -31.36 -2.44
CA GLU A 107 -3.15 -30.01 -3.01
C GLU A 107 -3.92 -29.11 -2.04
N ILE A 108 -3.19 -28.45 -1.15
CA ILE A 108 -3.75 -27.58 -0.11
C ILE A 108 -2.78 -26.46 0.18
N CYS A 109 -3.35 -25.28 0.39
CA CYS A 109 -2.61 -24.12 0.83
C CYS A 109 -1.75 -24.39 2.09
N GLY A 110 -0.48 -23.97 2.02
CA GLY A 110 0.52 -24.11 3.06
C GLY A 110 1.34 -25.40 2.97
N ASN A 111 1.32 -26.11 1.84
CA ASN A 111 2.06 -27.37 1.63
C ASN A 111 3.47 -27.16 1.04
N GLY A 112 3.81 -25.95 0.63
CA GLY A 112 5.09 -25.55 0.04
C GLY A 112 5.10 -25.56 -1.49
N VAL A 113 3.94 -25.74 -2.13
CA VAL A 113 3.80 -25.90 -3.58
C VAL A 113 2.74 -24.93 -4.09
N HIS A 114 3.13 -24.04 -5.00
CA HIS A 114 2.21 -23.05 -5.58
C HIS A 114 1.33 -23.66 -6.68
N GLU A 115 0.08 -23.98 -6.35
CA GLU A 115 -0.89 -24.64 -7.23
C GLU A 115 -1.82 -23.65 -7.92
N ALA A 116 -1.28 -22.88 -8.87
CA ALA A 116 -2.03 -21.85 -9.60
C ALA A 116 -3.33 -22.34 -10.28
N ILE A 117 -3.44 -23.64 -10.60
CA ILE A 117 -4.65 -24.24 -11.19
C ILE A 117 -5.83 -24.26 -10.20
N LEU A 118 -5.55 -24.33 -8.90
CA LEU A 118 -6.53 -24.24 -7.81
C LEU A 118 -6.81 -22.80 -7.36
N GLY A 119 -6.17 -21.81 -7.99
CA GLY A 119 -6.37 -20.39 -7.69
C GLY A 119 -5.46 -19.84 -6.59
N GLU A 120 -4.42 -20.56 -6.21
CA GLU A 120 -3.39 -20.04 -5.32
C GLU A 120 -2.61 -18.91 -6.00
N GLY A 121 -2.40 -17.81 -5.27
CA GLY A 121 -1.54 -16.69 -5.65
C GLY A 121 -0.12 -16.79 -5.06
N CYS A 122 0.05 -17.61 -4.02
CA CYS A 122 1.31 -17.90 -3.32
C CYS A 122 1.16 -19.21 -2.53
N ASP A 123 2.28 -19.77 -2.06
CA ASP A 123 2.35 -20.79 -1.01
C ASP A 123 3.75 -20.73 -0.37
N ASP A 124 3.86 -20.58 0.95
CA ASP A 124 5.14 -20.56 1.67
C ASP A 124 5.33 -21.71 2.68
N GLY A 125 4.53 -22.77 2.52
CA GLY A 125 4.73 -24.05 3.19
C GLY A 125 4.41 -24.06 4.67
N ASN A 126 3.58 -23.12 5.14
CA ASN A 126 3.14 -23.08 6.51
C ASN A 126 1.71 -22.52 6.65
N LEU A 127 1.19 -22.42 7.88
CA LEU A 127 -0.17 -21.95 8.19
C LEU A 127 -0.16 -20.71 9.10
N ILE A 128 0.86 -19.85 8.96
CA ILE A 128 1.01 -18.58 9.65
C ILE A 128 0.45 -17.50 8.72
N ASP A 129 -0.53 -16.72 9.19
CA ASP A 129 -1.27 -15.81 8.32
C ASP A 129 -0.58 -14.45 8.10
N ASP A 130 0.40 -14.10 8.94
CA ASP A 130 1.06 -12.78 8.97
C ASP A 130 2.45 -12.75 8.29
N ASP A 131 2.77 -13.75 7.48
CA ASP A 131 4.02 -13.83 6.72
C ASP A 131 3.83 -13.41 5.25
N THR A 132 4.50 -14.09 4.32
CA THR A 132 4.52 -13.73 2.90
C THR A 132 3.35 -14.30 2.12
N CYS A 133 2.63 -15.27 2.67
CA CYS A 133 1.47 -15.88 2.05
C CYS A 133 0.40 -16.19 3.09
N ARG A 134 -0.81 -15.65 2.89
CA ARG A 134 -1.90 -15.93 3.83
C ARG A 134 -2.36 -17.38 3.75
N ASN A 135 -3.03 -17.85 4.80
CA ASN A 135 -3.55 -19.21 4.93
C ASN A 135 -4.67 -19.57 3.92
N ASN A 136 -5.11 -18.61 3.12
CA ASN A 136 -6.01 -18.81 1.99
C ASN A 136 -5.30 -18.75 0.63
N CYS A 137 -3.96 -18.79 0.65
CA CYS A 137 -3.05 -18.75 -0.49
C CYS A 137 -3.30 -17.55 -1.40
N GLN A 138 -3.66 -16.43 -0.78
CA GLN A 138 -3.66 -15.12 -1.41
C GLN A 138 -2.49 -14.33 -0.83
N LEU A 139 -1.88 -13.51 -1.69
CA LEU A 139 -0.86 -12.58 -1.23
C LEU A 139 -1.46 -11.65 -0.15
N PRO A 140 -0.66 -11.17 0.81
CA PRO A 140 -1.08 -10.08 1.68
C PRO A 140 -1.55 -8.87 0.86
N LEU A 141 -2.63 -8.22 1.31
CA LEU A 141 -3.14 -7.00 0.70
C LEU A 141 -3.27 -5.92 1.77
N CYS A 142 -2.62 -4.79 1.54
CA CYS A 142 -2.81 -3.64 2.39
C CYS A 142 -4.28 -3.21 2.45
N GLY A 143 -4.79 -3.06 3.68
CA GLY A 143 -6.15 -2.62 3.99
C GLY A 143 -7.14 -3.77 4.22
N ASP A 144 -6.67 -5.00 4.43
CA ASP A 144 -7.52 -6.14 4.77
C ASP A 144 -7.62 -6.43 6.28
N GLY A 145 -6.88 -5.67 7.08
CA GLY A 145 -6.90 -5.73 8.54
C GLY A 145 -5.98 -6.79 9.13
N VAL A 146 -5.09 -7.38 8.34
CA VAL A 146 -4.06 -8.33 8.79
C VAL A 146 -2.68 -7.77 8.47
N ALA A 147 -2.01 -7.24 9.49
CA ALA A 147 -0.66 -6.72 9.34
C ALA A 147 0.33 -7.85 9.00
N SER A 148 0.72 -7.91 7.73
CA SER A 148 1.52 -9.00 7.17
C SER A 148 2.98 -8.58 6.89
N THR A 149 3.82 -9.51 6.45
CA THR A 149 5.21 -9.20 6.13
C THR A 149 5.32 -8.22 4.96
N GLY A 150 5.90 -7.04 5.23
CA GLY A 150 6.07 -5.96 4.25
C GLY A 150 5.18 -4.74 4.53
N GLU A 151 4.22 -4.86 5.44
CA GLU A 151 3.38 -3.77 5.92
C GLU A 151 3.90 -3.25 7.27
N ALA A 152 3.87 -1.94 7.49
CA ALA A 152 4.22 -1.38 8.80
C ALA A 152 3.07 -1.53 9.81
N CYS A 153 1.84 -1.62 9.28
CA CYS A 153 0.58 -1.75 9.99
C CYS A 153 -0.50 -2.18 8.98
N ASP A 154 -1.62 -2.74 9.47
CA ASP A 154 -2.85 -2.83 8.69
C ASP A 154 -4.06 -2.87 9.65
N THR A 155 -4.84 -1.80 9.64
CA THR A 155 -6.08 -1.69 10.43
C THR A 155 -7.35 -1.73 9.58
N GLY A 156 -7.25 -2.20 8.33
CA GLY A 156 -8.33 -2.17 7.34
C GLY A 156 -8.51 -0.80 6.68
N GLY A 157 -7.49 0.06 6.75
CA GLY A 157 -7.49 1.43 6.24
C GLY A 157 -7.03 2.48 7.27
N ASN A 158 -7.29 3.76 6.96
CA ASN A 158 -6.84 4.90 7.77
C ASN A 158 -7.42 4.85 9.20
N SER A 159 -6.51 4.92 10.17
CA SER A 159 -6.77 4.89 11.60
C SER A 159 -5.74 5.72 12.37
N ALA A 160 -5.82 5.69 13.70
CA ALA A 160 -4.86 6.35 14.58
C ALA A 160 -3.43 5.77 14.48
N SER A 161 -3.27 4.58 13.88
CA SER A 161 -2.00 3.86 13.83
C SER A 161 -1.65 3.33 12.45
N CYS A 162 -2.45 3.61 11.42
CA CYS A 162 -2.18 3.13 10.08
C CYS A 162 -2.86 3.97 9.00
N ASP A 163 -2.24 4.07 7.83
CA ASP A 163 -2.79 4.70 6.64
C ASP A 163 -3.43 3.69 5.68
N PHE A 164 -4.08 4.18 4.63
CA PHE A 164 -4.67 3.32 3.59
C PHE A 164 -3.65 2.59 2.72
N ASP A 165 -2.40 3.05 2.69
CA ASP A 165 -1.27 2.42 2.01
C ASP A 165 -0.31 1.71 2.99
N CYS A 166 -0.77 1.47 4.22
CA CYS A 166 -0.05 0.71 5.24
C CYS A 166 1.27 1.33 5.68
N SER A 167 1.42 2.65 5.48
CA SER A 167 2.38 3.45 6.24
C SER A 167 1.84 3.80 7.63
N PRO A 168 2.73 4.05 8.60
CA PRO A 168 2.36 4.68 9.85
C PRO A 168 1.97 6.15 9.60
N PRO A 169 0.88 6.64 10.23
CA PRO A 169 0.43 8.01 10.06
C PRO A 169 1.48 9.00 10.56
N SER A 170 1.70 10.06 9.80
CA SER A 170 2.64 11.11 10.13
C SER A 170 2.19 12.45 9.59
N CYS A 171 2.37 13.50 10.40
CA CYS A 171 2.19 14.85 9.87
C CYS A 171 3.17 15.12 8.71
N GLY A 172 2.62 15.52 7.57
CA GLY A 172 3.31 15.81 6.33
C GLY A 172 3.39 14.64 5.34
N ASP A 173 2.58 13.60 5.49
CA ASP A 173 2.54 12.44 4.57
C ASP A 173 1.49 12.56 3.45
N SER A 174 0.82 13.71 3.36
CA SER A 174 -0.29 14.03 2.45
C SER A 174 -1.60 13.30 2.75
N ILE A 175 -1.74 12.70 3.93
CA ILE A 175 -2.94 12.00 4.38
C ILE A 175 -3.43 12.68 5.66
N VAL A 176 -4.73 12.95 5.73
CA VAL A 176 -5.34 13.47 6.96
C VAL A 176 -5.86 12.29 7.77
N ASN A 177 -5.37 12.12 9.00
CA ASN A 177 -5.76 11.04 9.90
C ASN A 177 -6.54 11.58 11.11
N PRO A 178 -7.89 11.61 11.08
CA PRO A 178 -8.73 12.25 12.11
C PRO A 178 -8.69 11.58 13.49
N SER A 179 -7.97 10.46 13.62
CA SER A 179 -7.78 9.72 14.87
C SER A 179 -6.32 9.69 15.34
N PHE A 180 -5.38 10.14 14.51
CA PHE A 180 -3.96 10.26 14.85
C PHE A 180 -3.69 11.60 15.52
N ILE A 181 -2.89 11.61 16.59
CA ILE A 181 -2.44 12.85 17.24
C ILE A 181 -0.94 13.01 16.92
N PRO A 182 -0.56 13.99 16.09
CA PRO A 182 0.83 14.24 15.73
C PRO A 182 1.72 14.52 16.96
N PRO A 183 3.01 14.14 16.95
CA PRO A 183 3.93 14.49 18.01
C PRO A 183 3.99 16.00 18.24
N GLY A 184 3.68 16.46 19.46
CA GLY A 184 3.60 17.88 19.79
C GLY A 184 2.25 18.53 19.51
N GLY A 185 1.34 17.85 18.81
CA GLY A 185 -0.08 18.22 18.72
C GLY A 185 -0.83 17.92 20.02
N PHE A 186 -1.93 18.65 20.25
CA PHE A 186 -2.79 18.50 21.43
C PHE A 186 -4.14 17.84 21.11
N ALA A 187 -4.40 17.56 19.84
CA ALA A 187 -5.65 16.99 19.34
C ALA A 187 -5.40 16.29 17.99
N PRO A 188 -6.37 15.50 17.50
CA PRO A 188 -6.18 14.79 16.25
C PRO A 188 -5.86 15.71 15.08
N GLU A 189 -5.16 15.16 14.11
CA GLU A 189 -4.84 15.81 12.84
C GLU A 189 -6.12 16.22 12.10
N VAL A 190 -6.10 17.45 11.58
CA VAL A 190 -7.23 18.07 10.87
C VAL A 190 -6.86 18.55 9.46
N CYS A 191 -5.57 18.65 9.17
CA CYS A 191 -5.01 18.97 7.86
C CYS A 191 -3.71 18.20 7.65
N ASP A 192 -3.30 18.04 6.40
CA ASP A 192 -1.97 17.60 6.02
C ASP A 192 -1.72 18.16 4.60
N ASP A 193 -0.65 18.93 4.43
CA ASP A 193 -0.27 19.56 3.15
C ASP A 193 0.95 18.91 2.48
N GLY A 194 1.33 17.70 2.93
CA GLY A 194 2.46 16.94 2.42
C GLY A 194 3.82 17.44 2.91
N GLY A 195 3.82 18.25 3.98
CA GLY A 195 5.03 18.76 4.61
C GLY A 195 4.84 19.09 6.09
N THR A 196 5.91 19.61 6.68
CA THR A 196 5.91 20.16 8.04
C THR A 196 6.49 21.57 8.04
N SER A 197 6.41 22.26 6.90
CA SER A 197 6.79 23.66 6.86
C SER A 197 5.69 24.46 7.58
N PRO A 198 6.03 25.61 8.17
CA PRO A 198 5.02 26.53 8.65
C PRO A 198 4.67 27.57 7.58
N GLY A 199 3.41 27.97 7.52
CA GLY A 199 2.85 29.00 6.64
C GLY A 199 2.38 28.51 5.27
N ASP A 200 2.36 27.21 5.00
CA ASP A 200 1.87 26.60 3.74
C ASP A 200 0.45 26.05 3.83
N GLY A 201 -0.20 26.19 4.98
CA GLY A 201 -1.63 25.91 5.18
C GLY A 201 -1.88 24.86 6.26
N CYS A 202 -0.88 24.06 6.59
CA CYS A 202 -0.91 23.15 7.71
C CYS A 202 0.34 23.31 8.57
N SER A 203 0.17 23.38 9.89
CA SER A 203 1.30 23.60 10.80
C SER A 203 2.19 22.35 10.86
N PRO A 204 3.42 22.46 11.40
CA PRO A 204 4.29 21.30 11.63
C PRO A 204 3.73 20.24 12.61
N THR A 205 2.57 20.51 13.23
CA THR A 205 1.82 19.61 14.10
C THR A 205 0.45 19.23 13.53
N CYS A 206 0.27 19.43 12.22
CA CYS A 206 -0.91 19.08 11.43
C CYS A 206 -2.24 19.61 11.96
N TRP A 207 -2.14 20.86 12.41
CA TRP A 207 -3.24 21.73 12.77
C TRP A 207 -3.32 22.88 11.77
N LEU A 208 -4.55 23.29 11.45
CA LEU A 208 -4.79 24.35 10.47
C LEU A 208 -4.14 25.64 10.93
N GLU A 209 -3.35 26.27 10.06
CA GLU A 209 -2.76 27.59 10.28
C GLU A 209 -3.79 28.66 9.94
N GLN A 210 -4.76 28.85 10.84
CA GLN A 210 -5.87 29.77 10.64
C GLN A 210 -5.78 30.93 11.60
N CYS A 211 -6.09 32.11 11.07
CA CYS A 211 -6.24 33.28 11.89
C CYS A 211 -7.34 33.09 12.94
N GLY A 212 -7.03 33.44 14.18
CA GLY A 212 -7.90 33.31 15.35
C GLY A 212 -7.81 31.95 16.04
N ASP A 213 -6.78 31.14 15.78
CA ASP A 213 -6.58 29.84 16.44
C ASP A 213 -5.76 29.93 17.75
N GLY A 214 -5.24 31.12 18.07
CA GLY A 214 -4.44 31.42 19.26
C GLY A 214 -2.95 31.18 19.07
N VAL A 215 -2.50 30.83 17.86
CA VAL A 215 -1.11 30.52 17.52
C VAL A 215 -0.65 31.44 16.39
N VAL A 216 0.49 32.10 16.55
CA VAL A 216 1.03 32.96 15.48
C VAL A 216 1.75 32.10 14.43
N ASN A 217 1.07 31.82 13.32
CA ASN A 217 1.57 30.98 12.22
C ASN A 217 2.47 31.79 11.25
N ARG A 218 3.78 31.85 11.55
CA ARG A 218 4.75 32.60 10.72
C ARG A 218 5.15 31.80 9.46
N PRO A 219 5.36 32.48 8.31
CA PRO A 219 5.41 33.93 8.12
C PRO A 219 4.07 34.60 7.79
N ASN A 220 2.98 33.85 7.69
CA ASN A 220 1.71 34.33 7.15
C ASN A 220 0.95 35.25 8.13
N GLU A 221 1.16 35.06 9.43
CA GLU A 221 0.53 35.84 10.50
C GLU A 221 1.55 36.72 11.22
N GLN A 222 1.18 37.98 11.46
CA GLN A 222 1.97 38.91 12.26
C GLN A 222 1.60 38.84 13.74
N CYS A 223 0.37 38.46 14.04
CA CYS A 223 -0.20 38.26 15.36
C CYS A 223 -1.41 37.32 15.25
N ASP A 224 -1.81 36.72 16.36
CA ASP A 224 -3.03 35.94 16.53
C ASP A 224 -3.47 36.08 18.00
N ASP A 225 -4.72 36.48 18.24
CA ASP A 225 -5.29 36.65 19.59
C ASP A 225 -6.42 35.67 19.91
N GLY A 226 -6.54 34.59 19.12
CA GLY A 226 -7.41 33.46 19.41
C GLY A 226 -8.88 33.68 19.08
N ASP A 227 -9.21 34.74 18.34
CA ASP A 227 -10.54 34.94 17.79
C ASP A 227 -10.52 35.68 16.42
N LEU A 228 -11.70 35.85 15.82
CA LEU A 228 -11.90 36.60 14.57
C LEU A 228 -12.65 37.92 14.82
N VAL A 229 -12.28 38.64 15.88
CA VAL A 229 -12.87 39.92 16.26
C VAL A 229 -11.98 41.08 15.85
N GLN A 230 -12.26 41.72 14.72
CA GLN A 230 -11.40 42.74 14.10
C GLN A 230 -11.02 43.97 14.95
N THR A 231 -11.67 44.18 16.10
CA THR A 231 -11.54 45.35 16.97
C THR A 231 -10.71 45.10 18.24
N ASN A 232 -9.96 44.00 18.32
CA ASN A 232 -9.05 43.68 19.43
C ASN A 232 -7.57 43.67 18.95
N ALA A 233 -6.70 42.85 19.55
CA ALA A 233 -5.26 42.95 19.36
C ALA A 233 -4.81 42.55 17.94
N CYS A 234 -5.60 41.73 17.25
CA CYS A 234 -5.38 41.33 15.87
C CYS A 234 -6.56 41.67 14.96
N THR A 235 -6.27 41.87 13.68
CA THR A 235 -7.32 41.94 12.66
C THR A 235 -7.71 40.51 12.22
N ASN A 236 -8.87 40.35 11.60
CA ASN A 236 -9.34 39.06 11.06
C ASN A 236 -8.45 38.46 9.94
N ASN A 237 -7.42 39.20 9.50
CA ASN A 237 -6.40 38.75 8.56
C ASN A 237 -5.04 38.57 9.24
N CYS A 238 -5.02 38.45 10.57
CA CYS A 238 -3.87 38.24 11.43
C CYS A 238 -2.71 39.22 11.17
N GLN A 239 -3.10 40.46 10.90
CA GLN A 239 -2.23 41.63 10.90
C GLN A 239 -2.38 42.34 12.23
N ASN A 240 -1.27 42.90 12.72
CA ASN A 240 -1.26 43.73 13.91
C ASN A 240 -2.25 44.88 13.77
N ALA A 241 -3.09 45.00 14.79
CA ALA A 241 -3.92 46.15 15.04
C ALA A 241 -3.12 47.46 15.03
N ARG A 242 -3.51 48.44 14.22
CA ARG A 242 -2.88 49.77 14.23
C ARG A 242 -3.87 50.90 13.97
N CYS A 243 -3.54 52.08 14.45
CA CYS A 243 -4.21 53.30 14.04
C CYS A 243 -4.09 53.50 12.52
N GLY A 244 -5.23 53.83 11.91
CA GLY A 244 -5.37 54.09 10.49
C GLY A 244 -5.64 52.85 9.66
N ASP A 245 -6.00 51.73 10.28
CA ASP A 245 -6.45 50.52 9.57
C ASP A 245 -7.97 50.48 9.34
N GLY A 246 -8.70 51.49 9.84
CA GLY A 246 -10.13 51.67 9.66
C GLY A 246 -10.99 51.00 10.74
N PHE A 247 -10.38 50.47 11.81
CA PHE A 247 -11.09 49.77 12.88
C PHE A 247 -10.78 50.38 14.24
N ALA A 248 -11.72 51.18 14.76
CA ALA A 248 -11.55 51.81 16.06
C ALA A 248 -11.59 50.79 17.21
N ARG A 249 -10.51 50.73 18.00
CA ARG A 249 -10.37 49.84 19.15
C ARG A 249 -10.54 50.56 20.48
N THR A 250 -11.60 50.21 21.21
CA THR A 250 -11.89 50.80 22.52
C THR A 250 -10.74 50.54 23.50
N GLY A 251 -10.13 51.62 24.01
CA GLY A 251 -9.03 51.55 24.97
C GLY A 251 -7.62 51.60 24.36
N PHE A 252 -7.49 51.52 23.02
CA PHE A 252 -6.23 51.71 22.30
C PHE A 252 -6.25 53.01 21.48
N GLU A 253 -7.39 53.34 20.87
CA GLU A 253 -7.59 54.56 20.11
C GLU A 253 -9.00 55.12 20.35
N ALA A 254 -9.19 56.43 20.12
CA ALA A 254 -10.47 57.07 20.35
C ALA A 254 -11.42 56.95 19.15
N CYS A 255 -10.86 56.75 17.96
CA CYS A 255 -11.52 56.62 16.67
C CYS A 255 -10.54 56.04 15.64
N ASP A 256 -11.01 55.57 14.49
CA ASP A 256 -10.13 55.23 13.36
C ASP A 256 -10.91 55.40 12.05
N THR A 257 -10.45 56.33 11.22
CA THR A 257 -11.05 56.66 9.92
C THR A 257 -10.10 56.35 8.75
N GLY A 258 -9.24 55.35 8.91
CA GLY A 258 -8.27 54.91 7.91
C GLY A 258 -7.12 55.90 7.74
N GLY A 259 -6.73 56.59 8.81
CA GLY A 259 -5.65 57.57 8.80
C GLY A 259 -6.01 58.87 8.08
N ILE A 260 -7.30 59.25 8.10
CA ILE A 260 -7.81 60.46 7.45
C ILE A 260 -8.53 61.31 8.49
N ASN A 261 -8.21 62.61 8.54
CA ASN A 261 -8.95 63.58 9.36
C ASN A 261 -10.43 63.65 8.96
N THR A 262 -11.32 63.47 9.93
CA THR A 262 -12.77 63.67 9.80
C THR A 262 -13.28 64.59 10.90
N ALA A 263 -14.55 64.98 10.84
CA ALA A 263 -15.16 65.84 11.85
C ALA A 263 -15.13 65.28 13.29
N PHE A 264 -14.82 63.99 13.45
CA PHE A 264 -14.84 63.30 14.74
C PHE A 264 -13.56 62.48 14.99
N CYS A 265 -12.56 62.55 14.12
CA CYS A 265 -11.34 61.76 14.24
C CYS A 265 -10.15 62.42 13.56
N ASP A 266 -9.00 62.40 14.21
CA ASP A 266 -7.72 62.77 13.60
C ASP A 266 -7.04 61.57 12.94
N TYR A 267 -6.09 61.85 12.05
CA TYR A 267 -5.36 60.83 11.30
C TYR A 267 -4.47 59.94 12.17
N ASP A 268 -4.14 60.38 13.39
CA ASP A 268 -3.40 59.64 14.42
C ASP A 268 -4.33 59.04 15.48
N CYS A 269 -5.65 58.99 15.19
CA CYS A 269 -6.65 58.28 15.96
C CYS A 269 -6.97 58.90 17.34
N THR A 270 -6.63 60.18 17.52
CA THR A 270 -7.18 61.03 18.58
C THR A 270 -8.49 61.69 18.16
N LEU A 271 -9.23 62.22 19.14
CA LEU A 271 -10.39 63.04 18.84
C LEU A 271 -9.93 64.46 18.53
N PRO A 272 -10.52 65.14 17.53
CA PRO A 272 -10.14 66.51 17.17
C PRO A 272 -10.36 67.44 18.36
N GLN A 273 -9.32 68.15 18.79
CA GLN A 273 -9.37 69.08 19.90
C GLN A 273 -8.82 70.46 19.53
N CYS A 274 -9.74 71.41 19.40
CA CYS A 274 -9.36 72.80 19.23
C CYS A 274 -8.66 73.40 20.47
N GLY A 275 -7.47 73.95 20.28
CA GLY A 275 -6.87 74.92 21.22
C GLY A 275 -5.95 74.31 22.27
N GLY A 276 -5.01 73.47 21.86
CA GLY A 276 -3.86 73.11 22.69
C GLY A 276 -3.94 71.79 23.42
N SER A 277 -4.44 70.76 22.75
CA SER A 277 -4.41 69.41 23.31
C SER A 277 -3.91 68.32 22.38
N ASP A 278 -3.91 68.51 21.05
CA ASP A 278 -3.35 67.53 20.10
C ASP A 278 -2.33 68.14 19.11
N GLY A 279 -2.37 69.45 18.83
CA GLY A 279 -1.44 70.10 17.90
C GLY A 279 -1.69 69.74 16.43
N ILE A 280 -2.90 69.25 16.11
CA ILE A 280 -3.28 68.78 14.78
C ILE A 280 -4.28 69.76 14.18
N VAL A 281 -4.07 70.18 12.93
CA VAL A 281 -5.06 70.99 12.22
C VAL A 281 -6.04 70.08 11.48
N ASN A 282 -7.25 69.96 12.00
CA ASN A 282 -8.33 69.18 11.42
C ASN A 282 -9.39 70.08 10.74
N PHE A 283 -9.16 70.38 9.46
CA PHE A 283 -10.13 71.13 8.64
C PHE A 283 -11.50 70.47 8.53
N ALA A 284 -11.59 69.15 8.67
CA ALA A 284 -12.86 68.44 8.63
C ALA A 284 -13.68 68.61 9.92
N ALA A 285 -13.01 68.86 11.06
CA ALA A 285 -13.62 69.27 12.33
C ALA A 285 -13.92 70.78 12.41
N GLY A 286 -13.50 71.56 11.39
CA GLY A 286 -13.76 72.99 11.29
C GLY A 286 -12.62 73.89 11.77
N GLU A 287 -11.46 73.30 12.08
CA GLU A 287 -10.26 74.03 12.48
C GLU A 287 -9.59 74.66 11.27
N GLN A 288 -9.22 75.94 11.38
CA GLN A 288 -8.41 76.65 10.38
C GLN A 288 -6.94 76.75 10.80
N CYS A 289 -6.68 76.55 12.09
CA CYS A 289 -5.38 76.56 12.73
C CYS A 289 -5.45 75.76 14.04
N ASP A 290 -4.29 75.27 14.50
CA ASP A 290 -4.05 74.80 15.86
C ASP A 290 -2.59 75.15 16.17
N ASP A 291 -2.37 75.97 17.19
CA ASP A 291 -1.05 76.43 17.61
C ASP A 291 -0.61 75.82 18.95
N GLY A 292 -1.25 74.73 19.34
CA GLY A 292 -0.92 73.99 20.56
C GLY A 292 -1.28 74.72 21.85
N ASN A 293 -2.08 75.79 21.81
CA ASN A 293 -2.52 76.48 23.01
C ASN A 293 -3.92 77.14 22.86
N ASN A 294 -4.42 77.75 23.94
CA ASN A 294 -5.78 78.33 24.02
C ASN A 294 -5.77 79.87 24.11
N ASN A 295 -4.66 80.50 23.72
CA ASN A 295 -4.57 81.96 23.69
C ASN A 295 -5.27 82.49 22.42
N SER A 296 -5.49 83.79 22.36
CA SER A 296 -6.05 84.45 21.17
C SER A 296 -5.18 85.65 20.87
N GLY A 297 -5.01 85.98 19.59
CA GLY A 297 -4.15 87.06 19.13
C GLY A 297 -2.68 86.68 18.91
N ASP A 298 -2.32 85.40 18.99
CA ASP A 298 -1.02 84.82 18.62
C ASP A 298 -1.00 84.16 17.23
N GLY A 299 -2.09 84.30 16.47
CA GLY A 299 -2.23 83.82 15.09
C GLY A 299 -3.26 82.70 14.95
N CYS A 300 -3.70 82.12 16.06
CA CYS A 300 -4.85 81.24 16.13
C CYS A 300 -5.71 81.64 17.32
N SER A 301 -7.03 81.76 17.11
CA SER A 301 -7.96 82.03 18.21
C SER A 301 -8.23 80.78 19.04
N SER A 302 -8.75 80.95 20.27
CA SER A 302 -9.18 79.85 21.14
C SER A 302 -10.40 79.05 20.63
N ILE A 303 -10.87 79.35 19.41
CA ILE A 303 -11.92 78.62 18.68
C ILE A 303 -11.39 78.11 17.32
N CYS A 304 -10.06 78.10 17.16
CA CYS A 304 -9.35 77.53 16.01
C CYS A 304 -9.68 78.18 14.68
N LEU A 305 -9.96 79.48 14.73
CA LEU A 305 -10.04 80.36 13.57
C LEU A 305 -8.78 81.21 13.50
N LEU A 306 -8.28 81.46 12.28
CA LEU A 306 -7.17 82.37 12.05
C LEU A 306 -7.56 83.79 12.47
N ASP A 307 -6.67 84.47 13.20
CA ASP A 307 -6.83 85.87 13.65
C ASP A 307 -6.38 86.90 12.59
#